data_AF-A0A094H7G4-F1
#
_entry.id   AF-A0A094H7G4-F1
#
_cell.length_a   1.000
_cell.length_b   1.000
_cell.length_c   1.000
_cell.angle_alpha   90.00
_cell.angle_beta   90.00
_cell.angle_gamma   90.00
#
_symmetry.space_group_name_H-M   'P 1'
#
loop_
_entity.id
_entity.type
_entity.pdbx_description
1 polymer ?
#
loop_
_entity_poly.entity_id
_entity_poly.type
_entity_poly.pdbx_seq_one_letter_code
_entity_poly.pdbx_strand_id
1 'polypeptide(L)'
;MRSAVLLSVASALVVTTSATDAPDVTGNPSNIGYTAIIPSSGPISGEILIFAPNTGNGATVQVNLQNLPTTGGPFAYHIHALPVNSTGSCESTGGHLDPYTGTTPCNTPTPASCQVGDLSGKHGTVPYSSLVTNYGDAYLSLVADTPAFIGNRSFVVHDASGARIACANFVFHNGGGYSGPGSGAGSAAPTGSVGGGNSTGGTAPSKTGAVPSFTPMGAASVMGGAVGGVLGIVAAVGAALL
;
A
#
# COMPACT_ATOMS: atom_id res chain seq x y z
N MET A 1 5.01 -59.31 30.80
CA MET A 1 4.70 -58.34 29.73
C MET A 1 4.04 -57.12 30.37
N ARG A 2 4.69 -55.95 30.34
CA ARG A 2 4.11 -54.67 30.78
C ARG A 2 4.64 -53.57 29.85
N SER A 3 3.98 -53.39 28.71
CA SER A 3 4.32 -52.31 27.77
C SER A 3 3.75 -51.00 28.31
N ALA A 4 4.63 -50.06 28.66
CA ALA A 4 4.24 -48.68 28.92
C ALA A 4 4.22 -47.92 27.59
N VAL A 5 3.05 -47.46 27.17
CA VAL A 5 2.90 -46.59 26.00
C VAL A 5 3.15 -45.15 26.44
N LEU A 6 4.27 -44.57 25.99
CA LEU A 6 4.59 -43.16 26.24
C LEU A 6 3.81 -42.29 25.25
N LEU A 7 2.73 -41.66 25.72
CA LEU A 7 1.99 -40.65 24.97
C LEU A 7 2.75 -39.31 25.05
N SER A 8 3.45 -38.95 23.98
CA SER A 8 4.07 -37.63 23.83
C SER A 8 3.02 -36.59 23.45
N VAL A 9 2.58 -35.76 24.40
CA VAL A 9 1.69 -34.64 24.12
C VAL A 9 2.49 -33.49 23.51
N ALA A 10 2.31 -33.24 22.22
CA ALA A 10 2.89 -32.10 21.54
C ALA A 10 2.02 -30.85 21.74
N SER A 11 2.39 -30.00 22.70
CA SER A 11 1.72 -28.70 22.90
C SER A 11 2.08 -27.73 21.77
N ALA A 12 1.13 -27.44 20.89
CA ALA A 12 1.28 -26.39 19.88
C ALA A 12 1.16 -25.00 20.53
N LEU A 13 2.21 -24.20 20.45
CA LEU A 13 2.18 -22.80 20.90
C LEU A 13 1.49 -21.94 19.84
N VAL A 14 0.20 -21.65 20.04
CA VAL A 14 -0.55 -20.75 19.16
C VAL A 14 -0.12 -19.31 19.44
N VAL A 15 0.62 -18.71 18.51
CA VAL A 15 0.97 -17.28 18.57
C VAL A 15 -0.24 -16.47 18.15
N THR A 16 -0.97 -15.92 19.12
CA THR A 16 -2.09 -15.00 18.86
C THR A 16 -1.55 -13.58 18.65
N THR A 17 -1.54 -13.12 17.40
CA THR A 17 -1.31 -11.70 17.09
C THR A 17 -2.56 -10.90 17.46
N SER A 18 -2.51 -10.17 18.58
CA SER A 18 -3.56 -9.26 18.98
C SER A 18 -3.63 -8.04 18.06
N ALA A 19 -4.83 -7.65 17.66
CA ALA A 19 -5.08 -6.37 16.99
C ALA A 19 -4.54 -5.20 17.82
N THR A 20 -3.94 -4.22 17.14
CA THR A 20 -3.44 -2.98 17.75
C THR A 20 -3.83 -1.79 16.89
N ASP A 21 -4.10 -0.65 17.52
CA ASP A 21 -4.34 0.59 16.80
C ASP A 21 -3.14 0.96 15.91
N ALA A 22 -3.43 1.42 14.69
CA ALA A 22 -2.44 1.97 13.78
C ALA A 22 -1.85 3.28 14.36
N PRO A 23 -0.52 3.41 14.48
CA PRO A 23 0.11 4.65 14.92
C PRO A 23 -0.01 5.73 13.85
N ASP A 24 -0.12 6.99 14.28
CA ASP A 24 -0.02 8.15 13.39
C ASP A 24 1.33 8.16 12.68
N VAL A 25 1.30 8.25 11.34
CA VAL A 25 2.50 8.36 10.51
C VAL A 25 3.03 9.78 10.56
N THR A 26 4.33 9.89 10.78
CA THR A 26 5.09 11.16 10.74
C THR A 26 6.31 10.99 9.85
N GLY A 27 6.87 12.10 9.36
CA GLY A 27 8.07 12.08 8.51
C GLY A 27 7.83 11.61 7.06
N ASN A 28 6.60 11.64 6.55
CA ASN A 28 6.35 11.44 5.12
C ASN A 28 7.07 12.55 4.31
N PRO A 29 7.87 12.20 3.27
CA PRO A 29 8.72 13.15 2.56
C PRO A 29 7.90 14.13 1.72
N SER A 30 8.22 15.42 1.85
CA SER A 30 7.52 16.50 1.14
C SER A 30 7.64 16.41 -0.39
N ASN A 31 6.65 16.95 -1.10
CA ASN A 31 6.64 17.09 -2.56
C ASN A 31 6.72 15.78 -3.37
N ILE A 32 6.34 14.65 -2.77
CA ILE A 32 6.06 13.41 -3.50
C ILE A 32 4.63 12.91 -3.25
N GLY A 33 4.16 12.08 -4.16
CA GLY A 33 2.94 11.31 -4.01
C GLY A 33 2.99 9.98 -4.75
N TYR A 34 1.87 9.27 -4.70
CA TYR A 34 1.60 8.09 -5.49
C TYR A 34 0.20 8.19 -6.11
N THR A 35 0.13 7.97 -7.41
CA THR A 35 -1.09 7.98 -8.21
C THR A 35 -1.45 6.54 -8.60
N ALA A 36 -2.73 6.16 -8.50
CA ALA A 36 -3.26 4.94 -9.12
C ALA A 36 -4.42 5.31 -10.04
N ILE A 37 -4.28 5.05 -11.35
CA ILE A 37 -5.27 5.40 -12.39
C ILE A 37 -6.00 4.15 -12.86
N ILE A 38 -7.33 4.15 -12.72
CA ILE A 38 -8.23 3.18 -13.32
C ILE A 38 -8.58 3.68 -14.74
N PRO A 39 -8.14 3.00 -15.81
CA PRO A 39 -8.28 3.49 -17.17
C PRO A 39 -9.73 3.50 -17.65
N SER A 40 -10.08 4.48 -18.48
CA SER A 40 -11.44 4.67 -19.04
C SER A 40 -11.85 3.64 -20.10
N SER A 41 -11.04 2.61 -20.34
CA SER A 41 -11.41 1.43 -21.12
C SER A 41 -12.26 0.42 -20.34
N GLY A 42 -12.30 0.54 -19.01
CA GLY A 42 -13.20 -0.23 -18.14
C GLY A 42 -14.56 0.44 -17.94
N PRO A 43 -15.54 -0.27 -17.34
CA PRO A 43 -16.85 0.32 -17.01
C PRO A 43 -16.73 1.44 -15.97
N ILE A 44 -15.74 1.36 -15.07
CA ILE A 44 -15.42 2.34 -14.04
C ILE A 44 -14.11 3.01 -14.44
N SER A 45 -14.00 4.32 -14.21
CA SER A 45 -12.82 5.12 -14.54
C SER A 45 -12.51 6.11 -13.43
N GLY A 46 -11.24 6.37 -13.17
CA GLY A 46 -10.88 7.38 -12.17
C GLY A 46 -9.43 7.32 -11.72
N GLU A 47 -9.14 8.09 -10.68
CA GLU A 47 -7.82 8.19 -10.08
C GLU A 47 -7.91 8.38 -8.57
N ILE A 48 -6.91 7.85 -7.86
CA ILE A 48 -6.55 8.28 -6.52
C ILE A 48 -5.12 8.82 -6.54
N LEU A 49 -4.91 10.01 -5.98
CA LEU A 49 -3.59 10.58 -5.68
C LEU A 49 -3.45 10.65 -4.16
N ILE A 50 -2.33 10.14 -3.64
CA ILE A 50 -1.98 10.22 -2.23
C ILE A 50 -0.60 10.87 -2.11
N PHE A 51 -0.51 12.03 -1.44
CA PHE A 51 0.72 12.83 -1.36
C PHE A 51 1.00 13.31 0.05
N ALA A 52 2.27 13.56 0.37
CA ALA A 52 2.65 14.05 1.68
C ALA A 52 2.24 15.53 1.86
N PRO A 53 1.56 15.90 2.96
CA PRO A 53 1.37 17.31 3.30
C PRO A 53 2.72 17.94 3.73
N ASN A 54 2.80 19.27 3.69
CA ASN A 54 4.02 20.01 4.07
C ASN A 54 4.48 19.78 5.52
N THR A 55 3.59 19.26 6.38
CA THR A 55 3.91 18.86 7.78
C THR A 55 4.62 17.52 7.88
N GLY A 56 4.56 16.67 6.85
CA GLY A 56 5.02 15.28 6.88
C GLY A 56 4.18 14.33 7.75
N ASN A 57 3.07 14.79 8.32
CA ASN A 57 2.18 13.98 9.16
C ASN A 57 1.03 13.40 8.33
N GLY A 58 0.87 12.09 8.33
CA GLY A 58 -0.10 11.38 7.49
C GLY A 58 0.09 11.66 5.99
N ALA A 59 -0.97 11.44 5.22
CA ALA A 59 -1.03 11.76 3.80
C ALA A 59 -2.32 12.52 3.46
N THR A 60 -2.26 13.37 2.44
CA THR A 60 -3.45 13.93 1.79
C THR A 60 -3.90 12.96 0.70
N VAL A 61 -5.17 12.56 0.74
CA VAL A 61 -5.79 11.70 -0.27
C VAL A 61 -6.72 12.54 -1.13
N GLN A 62 -6.68 12.33 -2.44
CA GLN A 62 -7.62 12.88 -3.41
C GLN A 62 -8.16 11.74 -4.26
N VAL A 63 -9.49 11.62 -4.34
CA VAL A 63 -10.18 10.58 -5.11
C VAL A 63 -11.09 11.25 -6.13
N ASN A 64 -11.01 10.81 -7.39
CA ASN A 64 -11.94 11.15 -8.45
C ASN A 64 -12.34 9.86 -9.17
N LEU A 65 -13.51 9.31 -8.82
CA LEU A 65 -14.11 8.14 -9.44
C LEU A 65 -15.36 8.54 -10.23
N GLN A 66 -15.52 7.95 -11.41
CA GLN A 66 -16.63 8.20 -12.33
C GLN A 66 -17.12 6.86 -12.93
N ASN A 67 -18.34 6.88 -13.45
CA ASN A 67 -18.97 5.73 -14.13
C ASN A 67 -19.15 4.49 -13.23
N LEU A 68 -19.27 4.64 -11.90
CA LEU A 68 -19.69 3.50 -11.08
C LEU A 68 -21.13 3.08 -11.44
N PRO A 69 -21.45 1.77 -11.39
CA PRO A 69 -22.79 1.28 -11.70
C PRO A 69 -23.89 1.96 -10.87
N THR A 70 -25.10 2.06 -11.42
CA THR A 70 -26.26 2.65 -10.72
C THR A 70 -26.87 1.72 -9.67
N THR A 71 -26.40 0.47 -9.58
CA THR A 71 -26.82 -0.56 -8.63
C THR A 71 -25.61 -1.32 -8.10
N GLY A 72 -25.75 -2.01 -6.97
CA GLY A 72 -24.63 -2.71 -6.32
C GLY A 72 -23.75 -1.81 -5.44
N GLY A 73 -24.09 -0.53 -5.28
CA GLY A 73 -23.50 0.35 -4.26
C GLY A 73 -24.15 0.20 -2.87
N PRO A 74 -23.67 0.93 -1.85
CA PRO A 74 -22.57 1.90 -1.92
C PRO A 74 -21.22 1.20 -2.17
N PHE A 75 -20.35 1.83 -2.95
CA PHE A 75 -19.10 1.20 -3.37
C PHE A 75 -17.98 1.52 -2.37
N ALA A 76 -17.33 0.49 -1.85
CA ALA A 76 -16.18 0.64 -0.99
C ALA A 76 -14.90 0.77 -1.82
N TYR A 77 -13.86 1.36 -1.25
CA TYR A 77 -12.57 1.53 -1.89
C TYR A 77 -11.46 1.48 -0.85
N HIS A 78 -10.39 0.73 -1.18
CA HIS A 78 -9.35 0.36 -0.24
C HIS A 78 -7.96 0.37 -0.91
N ILE A 79 -6.92 0.43 -0.08
CA ILE A 79 -5.54 0.10 -0.48
C ILE A 79 -5.32 -1.37 -0.14
N HIS A 80 -4.91 -2.18 -1.13
CA HIS A 80 -4.63 -3.61 -0.97
C HIS A 80 -3.14 -3.90 -0.82
N ALA A 81 -2.81 -5.00 -0.12
CA ALA A 81 -1.45 -5.34 0.30
C ALA A 81 -0.47 -5.60 -0.86
N LEU A 82 -0.97 -6.09 -2.00
CA LEU A 82 -0.16 -6.47 -3.17
C LEU A 82 -0.55 -5.64 -4.41
N PRO A 83 0.36 -5.50 -5.39
CA PRO A 83 0.02 -4.90 -6.68
C PRO A 83 -0.90 -5.80 -7.52
N VAL A 84 -1.65 -5.17 -8.42
CA VAL A 84 -2.27 -5.81 -9.59
C VAL A 84 -1.14 -6.42 -10.44
N ASN A 85 -1.27 -7.71 -10.76
CA ASN A 85 -0.28 -8.47 -11.49
C ASN A 85 -0.31 -8.17 -13.01
N SER A 86 0.58 -8.82 -13.77
CA SER A 86 0.66 -8.69 -15.23
C SER A 86 -0.59 -9.15 -16.00
N THR A 87 -1.54 -9.85 -15.36
CA THR A 87 -2.82 -10.23 -15.99
C THR A 87 -3.92 -9.18 -15.80
N GLY A 88 -3.67 -8.12 -15.03
CA GLY A 88 -4.67 -7.09 -14.72
C GLY A 88 -5.76 -7.54 -13.75
N SER A 89 -5.63 -8.72 -13.12
CA SER A 89 -6.65 -9.27 -12.23
C SER A 89 -6.63 -8.61 -10.85
N CYS A 90 -7.74 -8.00 -10.44
CA CYS A 90 -7.88 -7.41 -9.13
C CYS A 90 -7.78 -8.44 -7.98
N GLU A 91 -7.97 -9.73 -8.24
CA GLU A 91 -7.77 -10.77 -7.22
C GLU A 91 -6.30 -10.92 -6.79
N SER A 92 -5.34 -10.54 -7.64
CA SER A 92 -3.92 -10.64 -7.30
C SER A 92 -3.48 -9.68 -6.19
N THR A 93 -4.31 -8.69 -5.85
CA THR A 93 -3.95 -7.65 -4.88
C THR A 93 -3.97 -8.14 -3.43
N GLY A 94 -4.44 -9.37 -3.18
CA GLY A 94 -4.49 -9.95 -1.84
C GLY A 94 -5.57 -9.29 -0.97
N GLY A 95 -5.35 -9.27 0.35
CA GLY A 95 -6.22 -8.55 1.29
C GLY A 95 -5.93 -7.04 1.33
N HIS A 96 -6.61 -6.32 2.24
CA HIS A 96 -6.33 -4.91 2.51
C HIS A 96 -4.90 -4.71 3.05
N LEU A 97 -4.35 -3.50 2.90
CA LEU A 97 -3.13 -3.08 3.58
C LEU A 97 -3.42 -3.01 5.09
N ASP A 98 -3.01 -4.06 5.82
CA ASP A 98 -3.30 -4.18 7.25
C ASP A 98 -2.09 -4.71 8.05
N PRO A 99 -1.10 -3.86 8.33
CA PRO A 99 0.07 -4.23 9.12
C PRO A 99 -0.19 -4.38 10.62
N TYR A 100 -1.37 -3.96 11.13
CA TYR A 100 -1.67 -3.90 12.58
C TYR A 100 -2.87 -4.77 13.00
N THR A 101 -3.40 -5.59 12.06
CA THR A 101 -4.56 -6.46 12.27
C THR A 101 -5.81 -5.67 12.70
N GLY A 102 -6.08 -4.57 11.99
CA GLY A 102 -7.18 -3.67 12.25
C GLY A 102 -8.56 -4.32 12.13
N THR A 103 -9.53 -3.72 12.81
CA THR A 103 -10.90 -4.24 12.86
C THR A 103 -11.65 -4.10 11.54
N THR A 104 -12.59 -5.02 11.30
CA THR A 104 -13.52 -4.99 10.17
C THR A 104 -14.91 -5.46 10.62
N PRO A 105 -16.01 -4.82 10.19
CA PRO A 105 -16.05 -3.60 9.37
C PRO A 105 -15.56 -2.37 10.14
N CYS A 106 -14.76 -1.52 9.49
CA CYS A 106 -14.46 -0.19 10.03
C CYS A 106 -15.67 0.72 9.82
N ASN A 107 -16.37 1.04 10.89
CA ASN A 107 -17.44 2.05 10.91
C ASN A 107 -17.42 2.84 12.24
N THR A 108 -16.22 2.98 12.81
CA THR A 108 -16.02 3.46 14.18
C THR A 108 -15.63 4.94 14.21
N PRO A 109 -15.87 5.65 15.33
CA PRO A 109 -15.30 6.97 15.57
C PRO A 109 -13.79 6.91 15.92
N THR A 110 -13.14 5.76 15.77
CA THR A 110 -11.74 5.50 16.12
C THR A 110 -10.95 5.02 14.89
N PRO A 111 -10.63 5.89 13.92
CA PRO A 111 -9.93 5.51 12.68
C PRO A 111 -8.64 4.69 12.86
N ALA A 112 -7.91 4.87 13.98
CA ALA A 112 -6.73 4.10 14.32
C ALA A 112 -7.00 2.59 14.51
N SER A 113 -8.20 2.21 14.97
CA SER A 113 -8.57 0.79 15.16
C SER A 113 -8.92 0.07 13.85
N CYS A 114 -8.91 0.78 12.73
CA CYS A 114 -9.24 0.25 11.41
C CYS A 114 -8.00 -0.22 10.65
N GLN A 115 -8.20 -1.08 9.64
CA GLN A 115 -7.12 -1.47 8.74
C GLN A 115 -6.56 -0.22 8.03
N VAL A 116 -5.24 -0.12 7.90
CA VAL A 116 -4.56 1.07 7.34
C VAL A 116 -5.10 1.42 5.95
N GLY A 117 -5.34 0.41 5.11
CA GLY A 117 -5.90 0.55 3.77
C GLY A 117 -7.42 0.72 3.69
N ASP A 118 -8.18 0.65 4.79
CA ASP A 118 -9.64 0.81 4.78
C ASP A 118 -10.03 2.30 4.73
N LEU A 119 -9.95 2.88 3.53
CA LEU A 119 -10.27 4.28 3.30
C LEU A 119 -11.78 4.55 3.40
N SER A 120 -12.61 3.63 2.90
CA SER A 120 -14.08 3.78 2.95
C SER A 120 -14.66 3.72 4.35
N GLY A 121 -14.14 2.86 5.23
CA GLY A 121 -14.58 2.80 6.62
C GLY A 121 -14.19 4.04 7.43
N LYS A 122 -13.02 4.63 7.13
CA LYS A 122 -12.52 5.85 7.79
C LYS A 122 -13.15 7.14 7.25
N HIS A 123 -13.38 7.24 5.94
CA HIS A 123 -13.69 8.50 5.24
C HIS A 123 -15.00 8.49 4.43
N GLY A 124 -15.72 7.36 4.44
CA GLY A 124 -16.97 7.17 3.71
C GLY A 124 -16.81 6.49 2.34
N THR A 125 -17.82 5.71 1.98
CA THR A 125 -17.96 5.00 0.70
C THR A 125 -18.37 5.94 -0.45
N VAL A 126 -18.31 5.45 -1.69
CA VAL A 126 -18.93 6.14 -2.84
C VAL A 126 -20.45 5.98 -2.76
N PRO A 127 -21.23 7.08 -2.67
CA PRO A 127 -22.67 6.99 -2.45
C PRO A 127 -23.49 6.69 -3.72
N TYR A 128 -22.96 7.02 -4.91
CA TYR A 128 -23.68 6.95 -6.19
C TYR A 128 -22.74 6.51 -7.34
N SER A 129 -22.96 6.99 -8.56
CA SER A 129 -22.15 6.69 -9.75
C SER A 129 -20.81 7.44 -9.85
N SER A 130 -20.49 8.31 -8.89
CA SER A 130 -19.22 9.05 -8.83
C SER A 130 -18.85 9.51 -7.42
N LEU A 131 -17.57 9.82 -7.22
CA LEU A 131 -17.02 10.44 -6.02
C LEU A 131 -15.92 11.42 -6.43
N VAL A 132 -15.98 12.66 -5.94
CA VAL A 132 -14.86 13.61 -5.94
C VAL A 132 -14.68 14.08 -4.50
N THR A 133 -13.54 13.76 -3.89
CA THR A 133 -13.29 14.10 -2.48
C THR A 133 -11.80 14.31 -2.19
N ASN A 134 -11.54 15.04 -1.10
CA ASN A 134 -10.22 15.28 -0.54
C ASN A 134 -10.29 15.20 0.99
N TYR A 135 -9.34 14.49 1.60
CA TYR A 135 -9.23 14.37 3.06
C TYR A 135 -7.78 14.03 3.47
N GLY A 136 -7.49 14.15 4.76
CA GLY A 136 -6.24 13.67 5.35
C GLY A 136 -6.42 12.30 5.97
N ASP A 137 -5.45 11.40 5.81
CA ASP A 137 -5.37 10.13 6.52
C ASP A 137 -4.08 10.07 7.36
N ALA A 138 -4.21 9.91 8.67
CA ALA A 138 -3.07 9.92 9.59
C ALA A 138 -2.19 8.67 9.47
N TYR A 139 -2.68 7.57 8.88
CA TYR A 139 -2.09 6.24 9.01
C TYR A 139 -1.36 5.76 7.75
N LEU A 140 -1.41 6.51 6.64
CA LEU A 140 -0.74 6.15 5.38
C LEU A 140 0.70 6.64 5.35
N SER A 141 1.63 5.78 4.91
CA SER A 141 3.02 6.17 4.69
C SER A 141 3.45 6.15 3.22
N LEU A 142 4.24 7.16 2.88
CA LEU A 142 4.95 7.31 1.60
C LEU A 142 6.45 6.99 1.75
N VAL A 143 6.89 6.61 2.96
CA VAL A 143 8.27 6.17 3.22
C VAL A 143 8.38 4.69 2.88
N ALA A 144 9.27 4.35 1.94
CA ALA A 144 9.53 2.97 1.54
C ALA A 144 9.92 2.08 2.74
N ASP A 145 9.61 0.79 2.62
CA ASP A 145 9.91 -0.25 3.61
C ASP A 145 9.29 -0.06 5.01
N THR A 146 8.40 0.92 5.20
CA THR A 146 7.55 1.03 6.39
C THR A 146 6.33 0.11 6.31
N PRO A 147 5.74 -0.33 7.44
CA PRO A 147 4.59 -1.23 7.43
C PRO A 147 3.36 -0.65 6.70
N ALA A 148 3.15 0.66 6.82
CA ALA A 148 2.05 1.40 6.21
C ALA A 148 2.37 1.96 4.80
N PHE A 149 3.47 1.52 4.17
CA PHE A 149 3.89 2.03 2.87
C PHE A 149 2.89 1.68 1.75
N ILE A 150 2.46 2.71 1.00
CA ILE A 150 1.50 2.59 -0.10
C ILE A 150 2.13 2.39 -1.49
N GLY A 151 3.41 2.72 -1.66
CA GLY A 151 3.97 2.93 -3.01
C GLY A 151 4.18 1.67 -3.85
N ASN A 152 4.12 0.48 -3.24
CA ASN A 152 4.14 -0.83 -3.91
C ASN A 152 2.81 -1.60 -3.70
N ARG A 153 1.72 -0.87 -3.52
CA ARG A 153 0.36 -1.38 -3.30
C ARG A 153 -0.53 -1.14 -4.52
N SER A 154 -1.78 -1.56 -4.40
CA SER A 154 -2.84 -1.23 -5.35
C SER A 154 -4.00 -0.53 -4.67
N PHE A 155 -4.72 0.26 -5.45
CA PHE A 155 -6.04 0.78 -5.14
C PHE A 155 -7.10 -0.16 -5.72
N VAL A 156 -8.14 -0.46 -4.96
CA VAL A 156 -9.24 -1.35 -5.38
C VAL A 156 -10.58 -0.72 -5.00
N VAL A 157 -11.56 -0.84 -5.89
CA VAL A 157 -12.97 -0.48 -5.67
C VAL A 157 -13.80 -1.76 -5.64
N HIS A 158 -14.73 -1.85 -4.69
CA HIS A 158 -15.63 -2.98 -4.46
C HIS A 158 -17.09 -2.57 -4.60
N ASP A 159 -17.93 -3.52 -5.01
CA ASP A 159 -19.38 -3.43 -4.82
C ASP A 159 -19.80 -3.80 -3.39
N ALA A 160 -21.08 -3.63 -3.09
CA ALA A 160 -21.67 -3.94 -1.79
C ALA A 160 -21.71 -5.45 -1.44
N SER A 161 -21.37 -6.34 -2.38
CA SER A 161 -21.13 -7.77 -2.10
C SER A 161 -19.69 -8.05 -1.68
N GLY A 162 -18.80 -7.06 -1.81
CA GLY A 162 -17.36 -7.17 -1.59
C GLY A 162 -16.57 -7.58 -2.83
N ALA A 163 -17.22 -7.79 -3.98
CA ALA A 163 -16.54 -8.15 -5.22
C ALA A 163 -15.71 -6.98 -5.76
N ARG A 164 -14.50 -7.25 -6.25
CA ARG A 164 -13.57 -6.24 -6.80
C ARG A 164 -14.01 -5.87 -8.20
N ILE A 165 -14.45 -4.62 -8.38
CA ILE A 165 -15.03 -4.12 -9.65
C ILE A 165 -14.08 -3.22 -10.45
N ALA A 166 -13.05 -2.67 -9.81
CA ALA A 166 -11.94 -1.98 -10.48
C ALA A 166 -10.69 -1.98 -9.59
N CYS A 167 -9.50 -1.87 -10.20
CA CYS A 167 -8.24 -1.74 -9.48
C CYS A 167 -7.15 -1.08 -10.33
N ALA A 168 -6.14 -0.51 -9.66
CA ALA A 168 -4.96 0.08 -10.28
C ALA A 168 -3.74 0.00 -9.34
N ASN A 169 -2.53 -0.03 -9.91
CA ASN A 169 -1.30 0.05 -9.13
C ASN A 169 -0.95 1.49 -8.77
N PHE A 170 -0.39 1.69 -7.58
CA PHE A 170 0.25 2.96 -7.24
C PHE A 170 1.56 3.12 -8.02
N VAL A 171 1.75 4.31 -8.59
CA VAL A 171 2.93 4.74 -9.34
C VAL A 171 3.43 6.05 -8.73
N PHE A 172 4.74 6.19 -8.58
CA PHE A 172 5.34 7.40 -8.02
C PHE A 172 4.98 8.67 -8.81
N HIS A 173 4.62 9.73 -8.08
CA HIS A 173 4.27 11.04 -8.60
C HIS A 173 5.20 12.10 -7.98
N ASN A 174 5.77 12.98 -8.80
CA ASN A 174 6.62 14.07 -8.34
C ASN A 174 5.82 15.37 -8.24
N GLY A 175 5.49 15.79 -7.01
CA GLY A 175 4.65 16.95 -6.75
C GLY A 175 3.79 16.78 -5.50
N GLY A 176 3.55 17.88 -4.78
CA GLY A 176 2.60 17.96 -3.66
C GLY A 176 1.22 18.46 -4.10
N GLY A 177 0.47 17.67 -4.87
CA GLY A 177 -0.92 17.97 -5.21
C GLY A 177 -1.29 17.78 -6.68
N TYR A 178 -2.59 17.69 -6.95
CA TYR A 178 -3.17 17.28 -8.24
C TYR A 178 -3.22 18.44 -9.25
N SER A 179 -2.51 18.31 -10.38
CA SER A 179 -2.84 19.04 -11.61
C SER A 179 -3.87 18.23 -12.40
N GLY A 180 -5.03 18.81 -12.70
CA GLY A 180 -6.18 18.13 -13.29
C GLY A 180 -5.91 17.36 -14.61
N PRO A 181 -6.83 16.46 -15.03
CA PRO A 181 -6.64 15.63 -16.21
C PRO A 181 -6.61 16.50 -17.49
N GLY A 182 -5.41 16.85 -17.94
CA GLY A 182 -5.23 17.76 -19.07
C GLY A 182 -3.79 18.17 -19.41
N SER A 183 -2.79 17.87 -18.58
CA SER A 183 -1.40 18.29 -18.83
C SER A 183 -0.39 17.14 -18.76
N GLY A 184 -0.11 16.53 -19.91
CA GLY A 184 1.20 15.95 -20.20
C GLY A 184 1.39 14.44 -20.02
N ALA A 185 0.54 13.60 -20.60
CA ALA A 185 0.89 12.20 -20.88
C ALA A 185 1.96 12.11 -21.99
N GLY A 186 3.20 12.48 -21.67
CA GLY A 186 4.36 12.42 -22.55
C GLY A 186 5.14 11.11 -22.37
N SER A 187 4.66 10.02 -22.95
CA SER A 187 5.40 8.76 -22.98
C SER A 187 6.67 8.91 -23.83
N ALA A 188 7.85 8.84 -23.20
CA ALA A 188 9.14 8.78 -23.89
C ALA A 188 10.01 7.67 -23.31
N ALA A 189 9.84 6.45 -23.85
CA ALA A 189 10.87 5.42 -23.73
C ALA A 189 12.12 5.85 -24.53
N PRO A 190 13.34 5.47 -24.11
CA PRO A 190 14.56 5.88 -24.80
C PRO A 190 14.80 5.02 -26.05
N THR A 191 14.24 5.44 -27.19
CA THR A 191 14.70 4.97 -28.51
C THR A 191 15.72 5.95 -29.06
N GLY A 192 16.99 5.54 -29.13
CA GLY A 192 18.07 6.39 -29.65
C GLY A 192 17.87 6.76 -31.12
N SER A 193 18.10 8.03 -31.46
CA SER A 193 18.13 8.52 -32.83
C SER A 193 19.49 9.16 -33.13
N VAL A 194 20.04 8.83 -34.30
CA VAL A 194 21.34 9.30 -34.79
C VAL A 194 21.20 10.52 -35.71
N GLY A 195 21.99 11.55 -35.43
CA GLY A 195 22.54 12.51 -36.43
C GLY A 195 21.62 13.62 -36.98
N GLY A 196 22.13 14.86 -37.07
CA GLY A 196 21.43 15.85 -37.91
C GLY A 196 21.83 17.35 -38.00
N GLY A 197 22.79 17.92 -37.26
CA GLY A 197 23.21 19.35 -37.43
C GLY A 197 22.16 20.43 -37.04
N ASN A 198 22.44 21.73 -36.95
CA ASN A 198 23.68 22.53 -37.08
C ASN A 198 23.48 23.93 -36.42
N SER A 199 24.55 24.58 -35.92
CA SER A 199 24.63 26.00 -35.43
C SER A 199 23.84 26.38 -34.15
N THR A 200 24.29 27.26 -33.24
CA THR A 200 25.58 27.98 -33.02
C THR A 200 25.66 28.55 -31.59
N GLY A 201 26.83 28.47 -30.94
CA GLY A 201 27.35 29.48 -29.98
C GLY A 201 26.88 29.47 -28.50
N GLY A 202 27.82 29.21 -27.56
CA GLY A 202 27.62 29.49 -26.13
C GLY A 202 28.46 28.66 -25.14
N THR A 203 29.60 29.19 -24.68
CA THR A 203 30.48 28.63 -23.63
C THR A 203 30.16 29.25 -22.26
N ALA A 204 30.42 28.66 -21.08
CA ALA A 204 30.91 27.35 -20.58
C ALA A 204 30.63 27.32 -19.04
N PRO A 205 31.17 26.44 -18.15
CA PRO A 205 31.93 25.19 -18.28
C PRO A 205 31.38 24.00 -17.45
N SER A 206 32.09 22.86 -17.50
CA SER A 206 31.74 21.58 -16.86
C SER A 206 31.87 21.53 -15.32
N LYS A 207 30.95 20.81 -14.66
CA LYS A 207 31.14 20.13 -13.37
C LYS A 207 30.58 18.71 -13.45
N THR A 208 31.46 17.73 -13.65
CA THR A 208 31.15 16.30 -13.64
C THR A 208 30.83 15.78 -12.24
N GLY A 209 29.59 15.35 -12.00
CA GLY A 209 29.21 14.50 -10.87
C GLY A 209 29.00 13.06 -11.37
N ALA A 210 29.72 12.10 -10.81
CA ALA A 210 29.65 10.70 -11.26
C ALA A 210 28.41 9.99 -10.68
N VAL A 211 27.64 9.35 -11.55
CA VAL A 211 26.59 8.38 -11.17
C VAL A 211 27.21 6.98 -11.07
N PRO A 212 27.04 6.24 -9.96
CA PRO A 212 27.44 4.84 -9.89
C PRO A 212 26.46 3.97 -10.69
N SER A 213 27.00 3.07 -11.51
CA SER A 213 26.25 2.09 -12.28
C SER A 213 25.92 0.87 -11.42
N PHE A 214 24.66 0.44 -11.43
CA PHE A 214 24.26 -0.83 -10.81
C PHE A 214 24.16 -1.92 -11.89
N THR A 215 25.04 -2.93 -11.78
CA THR A 215 24.92 -4.20 -12.53
C THR A 215 24.24 -5.25 -11.66
N PRO A 216 23.31 -6.06 -12.21
CA PRO A 216 22.63 -7.10 -11.44
C PRO A 216 23.51 -8.34 -11.30
N MET A 217 23.67 -8.87 -10.09
CA MET A 217 24.32 -10.16 -9.85
C MET A 217 23.39 -11.14 -9.13
N GLY A 218 23.08 -12.22 -9.83
CA GLY A 218 23.01 -13.60 -9.33
C GLY A 218 22.23 -13.91 -8.05
N ALA A 219 21.14 -14.66 -8.19
CA ALA A 219 20.55 -15.40 -7.09
C ALA A 219 21.52 -16.49 -6.56
N ALA A 220 21.60 -16.64 -5.23
CA ALA A 220 22.25 -17.79 -4.60
C ALA A 220 21.59 -18.18 -3.26
N SER A 221 21.04 -19.39 -3.24
CA SER A 221 20.90 -20.33 -2.12
C SER A 221 20.77 -19.82 -0.67
N VAL A 222 19.62 -20.14 -0.08
CA VAL A 222 19.39 -20.32 1.35
C VAL A 222 20.50 -21.11 2.08
N MET A 223 20.90 -20.64 3.26
CA MET A 223 21.49 -21.48 4.30
C MET A 223 20.88 -21.11 5.66
N GLY A 224 20.42 -22.10 6.43
CA GLY A 224 19.72 -21.87 7.69
C GLY A 224 20.67 -21.55 8.83
N GLY A 225 20.42 -20.45 9.54
CA GLY A 225 21.08 -20.12 10.81
C GLY A 225 20.21 -20.49 12.01
N ALA A 226 20.71 -21.35 12.88
CA ALA A 226 20.04 -21.68 14.14
C ALA A 226 20.14 -20.51 15.14
N VAL A 227 19.00 -20.04 15.65
CA VAL A 227 18.97 -19.05 16.74
C VAL A 227 19.07 -19.74 18.09
N GLY A 228 20.09 -19.36 18.88
CA GLY A 228 20.33 -19.91 20.21
C GLY A 228 19.25 -19.48 21.21
N GLY A 229 18.78 -20.42 22.03
CA GLY A 229 17.77 -20.14 23.05
C GLY A 229 18.32 -19.34 24.22
N VAL A 230 17.59 -18.32 24.65
CA VAL A 230 17.76 -17.69 25.97
C VAL A 230 16.74 -18.32 26.92
N LEU A 231 17.24 -19.01 27.95
CA LEU A 231 16.45 -19.76 28.92
C LEU A 231 15.80 -18.81 29.94
N GLY A 232 14.61 -18.32 29.64
CA GLY A 232 13.78 -17.55 30.58
C GLY A 232 13.04 -18.45 31.56
N ILE A 233 13.53 -18.56 32.79
CA ILE A 233 12.84 -19.30 33.87
C ILE A 233 11.66 -18.46 34.36
N VAL A 234 10.43 -18.86 34.02
CA VAL A 234 9.21 -18.34 34.63
C VAL A 234 8.69 -19.36 35.63
N ALA A 235 8.77 -19.03 36.91
CA ALA A 235 8.29 -19.89 37.99
C ALA A 235 6.76 -19.90 38.03
N ALA A 236 6.14 -21.05 37.75
CA ALA A 236 4.72 -21.25 37.96
C ALA A 236 4.44 -21.40 39.47
N VAL A 237 3.91 -20.36 40.10
CA VAL A 237 3.39 -20.44 41.47
C VAL A 237 2.07 -21.21 41.42
N GLY A 238 2.07 -22.43 41.95
CA GLY A 238 0.87 -23.24 42.06
C GLY A 238 -0.07 -22.68 43.13
N ALA A 239 -1.24 -22.19 42.71
CA ALA A 239 -2.36 -21.90 43.58
C ALA A 239 -3.39 -23.04 43.49
N ALA A 240 -3.27 -24.01 44.39
CA ALA A 240 -4.40 -24.85 44.75
C ALA A 240 -5.15 -24.17 45.90
N LEU A 241 -6.47 -24.00 45.78
CA LEU A 241 -7.38 -24.05 46.93
C LEU A 241 -8.85 -24.16 46.45
N LEU A 242 -9.58 -25.09 47.08
CA LEU A 242 -11.04 -25.29 47.09
C LEU A 242 -11.69 -25.73 45.77
#